data_AF-A0A1R2BZQ5-F1
#
_entry.id   AF-A0A1R2BZQ5-F1
#
_cell.length_a   1.000
_cell.length_b   1.000
_cell.length_c   1.000
_cell.angle_alpha   90.00
_cell.angle_beta   90.00
_cell.angle_gamma   90.00
#
_symmetry.space_group_name_H-M   'P 1'
#
loop_
_entity.id
_entity.type
_entity.pdbx_description
1 polymer ?
#
loop_
_entity_poly.entity_id
_entity_poly.type
_entity_poly.pdbx_seq_one_letter_code
_entity_poly.pdbx_strand_id
1 'polypeptide(L)'
;MQNNEAKSLILSMIDSIEPDKNLSKLISLLHSLSEDTLKDILELLKKVLFSDSRSNLQKLQAVRALRSLMQSQIPNIISFTHKKIIKKVPELIIFQSECKGFDLWLSALQDSDNSAFKIIIIMLQCIENWGEIYAKDARGKETKYSTVYRSLKLKDIEFPPSFFLKSCDFNEKNVTKRDLHRVRKLCKEFVKSINNDCKEKTLGLKKILNSYKKVLEKEISEQMGMSQKNKELIEFVLNQIEEARKMFTKWKSAGFVPLSARNEVKFVELVEDPFPKVLPMNDSFSDFDSGVDFQDFFLDCEKICNEHGFCPSHCKESGELVKVKEELVDSKELLNTYKIDLKNMQEKYIILLDDKEIFEAKAKELGQNIQELEKCLKKTKSMLYTISSENSSLVKENEALKYQNSVYKINIDQMDKMNRESEEEINKLKKTLEHIENGNVLLLYSNQTLKFELEKTKTNELALIEIIKDLKKKNSIDFTNKIPSFIYIKPKNLGTQPFYTMSDSESERPSICDEEIKQIPNTTYKLGRRSKSRTERTFLNIPTNPDIEKIDLINGE
;
A
#
# COMPACT_ATOMS: atom_id res chain seq x y z
N MET A 1 -9.05 -25.45 -49.80
CA MET A 1 -8.79 -23.99 -49.73
C MET A 1 -9.22 -23.43 -48.37
N GLN A 2 -10.47 -23.63 -47.96
CA GLN A 2 -11.06 -23.12 -46.69
C GLN A 2 -10.30 -23.54 -45.41
N ASN A 3 -9.79 -24.77 -45.32
CA ASN A 3 -9.03 -25.23 -44.15
C ASN A 3 -7.71 -24.45 -43.91
N ASN A 4 -6.99 -24.08 -44.97
CA ASN A 4 -5.75 -23.31 -44.87
C ASN A 4 -6.04 -21.84 -44.55
N GLU A 5 -7.14 -21.32 -45.07
CA GLU A 5 -7.63 -19.97 -44.79
C GLU A 5 -8.00 -19.82 -43.31
N ALA A 6 -8.75 -20.76 -42.73
CA ALA A 6 -9.11 -20.71 -41.31
C ALA A 6 -7.90 -20.77 -40.36
N LYS A 7 -6.88 -21.59 -40.69
CA LYS A 7 -5.62 -21.64 -39.93
C LYS A 7 -4.86 -20.31 -40.01
N SER A 8 -4.80 -19.69 -41.19
CA SER A 8 -4.18 -18.38 -41.40
C SER A 8 -4.91 -17.27 -40.63
N LEU A 9 -6.25 -17.28 -40.67
CA LEU A 9 -7.08 -16.31 -39.94
C LEU A 9 -6.84 -16.38 -38.42
N ILE A 10 -6.73 -17.57 -37.84
CA ILE A 10 -6.47 -17.70 -36.39
C ILE A 10 -5.06 -17.25 -36.01
N LEU A 11 -4.05 -17.58 -36.80
CA LEU A 11 -2.69 -17.07 -36.56
C LEU A 11 -2.66 -15.54 -36.63
N SER A 12 -3.30 -14.97 -37.66
CA SER A 12 -3.46 -13.52 -37.78
C SER A 12 -4.22 -12.92 -36.60
N MET A 13 -5.28 -13.56 -36.09
CA MET A 13 -6.00 -13.08 -34.91
C MET A 13 -5.16 -13.10 -33.64
N ILE A 14 -4.32 -14.12 -33.45
CA ILE A 14 -3.45 -14.25 -32.27
C ILE A 14 -2.37 -13.17 -32.26
N ASP A 15 -1.81 -12.85 -33.43
CA ASP A 15 -0.71 -11.88 -33.57
C ASP A 15 -1.19 -10.44 -33.83
N SER A 16 -2.49 -10.24 -34.09
CA SER A 16 -3.08 -8.91 -34.35
C SER A 16 -3.47 -8.16 -33.07
N ILE A 17 -3.33 -6.83 -33.14
CA ILE A 17 -3.84 -5.89 -32.14
C ILE A 17 -5.37 -5.75 -32.25
N GLU A 18 -5.92 -5.90 -33.46
CA GLU A 18 -7.35 -5.83 -33.78
C GLU A 18 -7.85 -7.19 -34.30
N PRO A 19 -8.20 -8.14 -33.40
CA PRO A 19 -8.60 -9.49 -33.80
C PRO A 19 -10.01 -9.55 -34.40
N ASP A 20 -10.87 -8.58 -34.07
CA ASP A 20 -12.31 -8.65 -34.32
C ASP A 20 -12.64 -8.57 -35.82
N LYS A 21 -11.77 -7.96 -36.63
CA LYS A 21 -11.90 -7.89 -38.10
C LYS A 21 -11.92 -9.26 -38.78
N ASN A 22 -11.21 -10.23 -38.21
CA ASN A 22 -11.10 -11.59 -38.76
C ASN A 22 -12.05 -12.58 -38.07
N LEU A 23 -12.72 -12.16 -37.00
CA LEU A 23 -13.58 -13.02 -36.20
C LEU A 23 -14.86 -13.42 -36.96
N SER A 24 -15.52 -12.47 -37.61
CA SER A 24 -16.74 -12.73 -38.40
C SER A 24 -16.48 -13.68 -39.56
N LYS A 25 -15.34 -13.51 -40.25
CA LYS A 25 -14.88 -14.41 -41.32
C LYS A 25 -14.60 -15.81 -40.77
N LEU A 26 -13.90 -15.92 -39.64
CA LEU A 26 -13.64 -17.21 -39.02
C LEU A 26 -14.94 -17.94 -38.67
N ILE A 27 -15.90 -17.25 -38.02
CA ILE A 27 -17.20 -17.82 -37.62
C ILE A 27 -17.96 -18.36 -38.83
N SER A 28 -18.00 -17.60 -39.94
CA SER A 28 -18.68 -18.05 -41.17
C SER A 28 -18.09 -19.32 -41.78
N LEU A 29 -16.81 -19.59 -41.55
CA LEU A 29 -16.13 -20.79 -42.07
C LEU A 29 -16.29 -22.01 -41.15
N LEU A 30 -16.62 -21.83 -39.85
CA LEU A 30 -16.54 -22.90 -38.86
C LEU A 30 -17.35 -24.15 -39.21
N HIS A 31 -18.54 -23.98 -39.79
CA HIS A 31 -19.42 -25.09 -40.14
C HIS A 31 -18.93 -25.90 -41.35
N SER A 32 -18.02 -25.36 -42.18
CA SER A 32 -17.48 -26.04 -43.36
C SER A 32 -16.08 -26.65 -43.14
N LEU A 33 -15.50 -26.50 -41.94
CA LEU A 33 -14.18 -27.03 -41.61
C LEU A 33 -14.23 -28.52 -41.29
N SER A 34 -13.18 -29.25 -41.68
CA SER A 34 -13.00 -30.64 -41.27
C SER A 34 -12.71 -30.76 -39.76
N GLU A 35 -13.08 -31.89 -39.17
CA GLU A 35 -12.84 -32.16 -37.75
C GLU A 35 -11.35 -32.05 -37.38
N ASP A 36 -10.45 -32.56 -38.24
CA ASP A 36 -9.00 -32.44 -38.04
C ASP A 36 -8.54 -30.98 -38.01
N THR A 37 -9.11 -30.14 -38.88
CA THR A 37 -8.76 -28.71 -38.92
C THR A 37 -9.22 -27.99 -37.65
N LEU A 38 -10.45 -28.27 -37.18
CA LEU A 38 -10.97 -27.73 -35.91
C LEU A 38 -10.09 -28.18 -34.73
N LYS A 39 -9.67 -29.43 -34.72
CA LYS A 39 -8.78 -29.99 -33.69
C LYS A 39 -7.40 -29.31 -33.69
N ASP A 40 -6.81 -29.11 -34.87
CA ASP A 40 -5.53 -28.40 -35.02
C ASP A 40 -5.62 -26.96 -34.51
N ILE A 41 -6.71 -26.26 -34.84
CA ILE A 41 -7.01 -24.91 -34.38
C ILE A 41 -7.09 -24.86 -32.84
N LEU A 42 -7.84 -25.78 -32.23
CA LEU A 42 -8.02 -25.80 -30.79
C LEU A 42 -6.74 -26.20 -30.05
N GLU A 43 -5.92 -27.07 -30.64
CA GLU A 43 -4.64 -27.45 -30.06
C GLU A 43 -3.61 -26.32 -30.19
N LEU A 44 -3.66 -25.51 -31.26
CA LEU A 44 -2.93 -24.25 -31.36
C LEU A 44 -3.36 -23.27 -30.27
N LEU A 45 -4.66 -23.02 -30.10
CA LEU A 45 -5.18 -22.11 -29.07
C LEU A 45 -4.77 -22.54 -27.67
N LYS A 46 -4.90 -23.84 -27.35
CA LYS A 46 -4.42 -24.40 -26.09
C LYS A 46 -2.92 -24.18 -25.91
N LYS A 47 -2.09 -24.41 -26.93
CA LYS A 47 -0.65 -24.13 -26.85
C LYS A 47 -0.36 -22.67 -26.56
N VAL A 48 -1.10 -21.74 -27.17
CA VAL A 48 -0.90 -20.30 -26.94
C VAL A 48 -1.35 -19.90 -25.53
N LEU A 49 -2.52 -20.37 -25.08
CA LEU A 49 -3.08 -20.05 -23.77
C LEU A 49 -2.16 -20.48 -22.61
N PHE A 50 -1.61 -21.68 -22.70
CA PHE A 50 -0.83 -22.29 -21.61
C PHE A 50 0.68 -22.32 -21.86
N SER A 51 1.19 -21.51 -22.79
CA SER A 51 2.65 -21.35 -22.97
C SER A 51 3.17 -20.21 -22.13
N ASP A 52 4.30 -20.44 -21.45
CA ASP A 52 5.02 -19.41 -20.72
C ASP A 52 5.73 -18.42 -21.66
N SER A 53 6.02 -18.84 -22.90
CA SER A 53 6.74 -18.04 -23.89
C SER A 53 5.87 -17.01 -24.64
N ARG A 54 4.54 -17.04 -24.46
CA ARG A 54 3.59 -16.19 -25.19
C ARG A 54 3.21 -14.96 -24.37
N SER A 55 3.08 -13.81 -25.03
CA SER A 55 2.70 -12.56 -24.35
C SER A 55 1.26 -12.58 -23.86
N ASN A 56 0.95 -11.76 -22.85
CA ASN A 56 -0.42 -11.63 -22.33
C ASN A 56 -1.39 -11.12 -23.42
N LEU A 57 -0.92 -10.30 -24.36
CA LEU A 57 -1.72 -9.89 -25.51
C LEU A 57 -2.11 -11.09 -26.39
N GLN A 58 -1.15 -11.95 -26.75
CA GLN A 58 -1.42 -13.16 -27.55
C GLN A 58 -2.37 -14.13 -26.82
N LYS A 59 -2.18 -14.28 -25.50
CA LYS A 59 -3.09 -15.08 -24.65
C LYS A 59 -4.50 -14.48 -24.63
N LEU A 60 -4.63 -13.16 -24.53
CA LEU A 60 -5.91 -12.46 -24.57
C LEU A 60 -6.64 -12.69 -25.90
N GLN A 61 -5.93 -12.60 -27.03
CA GLN A 61 -6.53 -12.89 -28.33
C GLN A 61 -6.94 -14.36 -28.47
N ALA A 62 -6.13 -15.28 -27.96
CA ALA A 62 -6.49 -16.70 -27.93
C ALA A 62 -7.74 -16.98 -27.07
N VAL A 63 -7.89 -16.30 -25.93
CA VAL A 63 -9.10 -16.37 -25.09
C VAL A 63 -10.32 -15.88 -25.86
N ARG A 64 -10.21 -14.76 -26.57
CA ARG A 64 -11.30 -14.21 -27.40
C ARG A 64 -11.69 -15.15 -28.53
N ALA A 65 -10.71 -15.68 -29.26
CA ALA A 65 -10.95 -16.66 -30.31
C ALA A 65 -11.65 -17.92 -29.76
N LEU A 66 -11.15 -18.48 -28.64
CA LEU A 66 -11.78 -19.63 -27.99
C LEU A 66 -13.22 -19.34 -27.55
N ARG A 67 -13.47 -18.15 -26.99
CA ARG A 67 -14.81 -17.70 -26.61
C ARG A 67 -15.77 -17.74 -27.81
N SER A 68 -15.37 -17.19 -28.94
CA SER A 68 -16.19 -17.16 -30.15
C SER A 68 -16.37 -18.54 -30.78
N LEU A 69 -15.34 -19.38 -30.77
CA LEU A 69 -15.46 -20.78 -31.18
C LEU A 69 -16.50 -21.51 -30.33
N MET A 70 -16.51 -21.29 -29.02
CA MET A 70 -17.49 -21.89 -28.11
C MET A 70 -18.92 -21.34 -28.30
N GLN A 71 -19.07 -20.12 -28.83
CA GLN A 71 -20.38 -19.54 -29.18
C GLN A 71 -21.02 -20.24 -30.39
N SER A 72 -20.24 -20.86 -31.28
CA SER A 72 -20.76 -21.63 -32.42
C SER A 72 -21.53 -22.90 -32.01
N GLN A 73 -21.40 -23.32 -30.75
CA GLN A 73 -22.02 -24.53 -30.18
C GLN A 73 -21.70 -25.83 -30.95
N ILE A 74 -20.63 -25.86 -31.74
CA ILE A 74 -20.21 -27.05 -32.48
C ILE A 74 -19.76 -28.15 -31.49
N PRO A 75 -20.34 -29.37 -31.53
CA PRO A 75 -20.07 -30.42 -30.55
C PRO A 75 -18.59 -30.81 -30.41
N ASN A 76 -17.85 -30.83 -31.53
CA ASN A 76 -16.43 -31.17 -31.53
C ASN A 76 -15.59 -30.12 -30.75
N ILE A 77 -15.94 -28.85 -30.88
CA ILE A 77 -15.31 -27.74 -30.15
C ILE A 77 -15.60 -27.86 -28.64
N ILE A 78 -16.87 -28.07 -28.28
CA ILE A 78 -17.30 -28.22 -26.88
C ILE A 78 -16.63 -29.43 -26.22
N SER A 79 -16.61 -30.58 -26.92
CA SER A 79 -16.01 -31.83 -26.44
C SER A 79 -14.50 -31.70 -26.23
N PHE A 80 -13.81 -31.04 -27.16
CA PHE A 80 -12.37 -30.81 -27.03
C PHE A 80 -12.04 -29.85 -25.88
N THR A 81 -12.74 -28.71 -25.81
CA THR A 81 -12.56 -27.71 -24.74
C THR A 81 -12.82 -28.35 -23.37
N HIS A 82 -13.85 -29.20 -23.26
CA HIS A 82 -14.17 -29.97 -22.06
C HIS A 82 -13.02 -30.91 -21.65
N LYS A 83 -12.46 -31.65 -22.61
CA LYS A 83 -11.42 -32.66 -22.33
C LYS A 83 -10.05 -32.05 -22.06
N LYS A 84 -9.67 -30.99 -22.79
CA LYS A 84 -8.28 -30.53 -22.90
C LYS A 84 -8.02 -29.13 -22.34
N ILE A 85 -8.99 -28.22 -22.36
CA ILE A 85 -8.78 -26.80 -22.03
C ILE A 85 -9.36 -26.44 -20.66
N ILE A 86 -10.66 -26.67 -20.43
CA ILE A 86 -11.38 -26.13 -19.24
C ILE A 86 -10.72 -26.52 -17.92
N LYS A 87 -10.17 -27.74 -17.82
CA LYS A 87 -9.50 -28.23 -16.61
C LYS A 87 -8.26 -27.41 -16.21
N LYS A 88 -7.59 -26.78 -17.18
CA LYS A 88 -6.39 -25.97 -16.98
C LYS A 88 -6.70 -24.48 -16.82
N VAL A 89 -7.93 -24.06 -17.11
CA VAL A 89 -8.34 -22.66 -17.03
C VAL A 89 -8.08 -22.04 -15.64
N PRO A 90 -8.29 -22.75 -14.51
CA PRO A 90 -7.91 -22.22 -13.21
C PRO A 90 -6.42 -21.85 -13.11
N GLU A 91 -5.52 -22.62 -13.71
CA GLU A 91 -4.07 -22.33 -13.74
C GLU A 91 -3.76 -21.08 -14.56
N LEU A 92 -4.59 -20.76 -15.56
CA LEU A 92 -4.44 -19.56 -16.39
C LEU A 92 -4.83 -18.27 -15.66
N ILE A 93 -5.83 -18.33 -14.79
CA ILE A 93 -6.41 -17.13 -14.15
C ILE A 93 -6.05 -16.99 -12.67
N ILE A 94 -5.75 -18.09 -11.97
CA ILE A 94 -5.33 -18.09 -10.55
C ILE A 94 -3.83 -18.30 -10.50
N PHE A 95 -3.09 -17.23 -10.24
CA PHE A 95 -1.63 -17.23 -10.10
C PHE A 95 -1.17 -17.08 -8.65
N GLN A 96 -2.09 -16.93 -7.69
CA GLN A 96 -1.81 -16.87 -6.25
C GLN A 96 -2.69 -17.89 -5.50
N SER A 97 -2.13 -18.51 -4.46
CA SER A 97 -2.78 -19.58 -3.69
C SER A 97 -3.96 -19.09 -2.84
N GLU A 98 -3.97 -17.81 -2.45
CA GLU A 98 -4.95 -17.21 -1.55
C GLU A 98 -5.63 -15.97 -2.16
N CYS A 99 -6.38 -16.15 -3.25
CA CYS A 99 -7.26 -15.10 -3.77
C CYS A 99 -8.70 -15.35 -3.32
N LYS A 100 -9.35 -14.32 -2.75
CA LYS A 100 -10.78 -14.30 -2.43
C LYS A 100 -11.43 -13.01 -2.93
N GLY A 101 -12.73 -13.04 -3.14
CA GLY A 101 -13.53 -11.88 -3.55
C GLY A 101 -12.99 -11.19 -4.80
N PHE A 102 -12.76 -9.87 -4.67
CA PHE A 102 -12.21 -9.02 -5.74
C PHE A 102 -10.68 -9.03 -5.81
N ASP A 103 -9.98 -9.71 -4.89
CA ASP A 103 -8.51 -9.64 -4.83
C ASP A 103 -7.86 -10.24 -6.08
N LEU A 104 -8.50 -11.24 -6.71
CA LEU A 104 -8.08 -11.80 -8.01
C LEU A 104 -8.10 -10.76 -9.14
N TRP A 105 -9.08 -9.86 -9.12
CA TRP A 105 -9.20 -8.83 -10.15
C TRP A 105 -8.14 -7.75 -9.94
N LEU A 106 -7.89 -7.40 -8.68
CA LEU A 106 -6.97 -6.34 -8.29
C LEU A 106 -5.51 -6.72 -8.47
N SER A 107 -5.15 -7.98 -8.24
CA SER A 107 -3.78 -8.47 -8.45
C SER A 107 -3.35 -8.37 -9.92
N ALA A 108 -4.28 -8.56 -10.86
CA ALA A 108 -4.00 -8.40 -12.29
C ALA A 108 -4.09 -6.95 -12.81
N LEU A 109 -4.48 -6.01 -11.96
CA LEU A 109 -4.60 -4.57 -12.27
C LEU A 109 -3.32 -3.78 -11.95
N GLN A 110 -2.30 -4.44 -11.39
CA GLN A 110 -1.04 -3.84 -10.95
C GLN A 110 -0.04 -3.59 -12.11
N ASP A 111 -0.19 -4.27 -13.24
CA ASP A 111 0.70 -4.14 -14.39
C ASP A 111 0.31 -3.00 -15.35
N SER A 112 1.29 -2.45 -16.07
CA SER A 112 1.03 -1.49 -17.17
C SER A 112 0.27 -2.13 -18.34
N ASP A 113 0.36 -3.45 -18.49
CA ASP A 113 -0.38 -4.25 -19.45
C ASP A 113 -1.71 -4.76 -18.86
N ASN A 114 -2.81 -4.10 -19.24
CA ASN A 114 -4.17 -4.50 -18.85
C ASN A 114 -4.63 -5.84 -19.48
N SER A 115 -3.80 -6.53 -20.26
CA SER A 115 -4.18 -7.79 -20.92
C SER A 115 -4.41 -8.91 -19.92
N ALA A 116 -3.60 -9.03 -18.86
CA ALA A 116 -3.78 -10.03 -17.79
C ALA A 116 -5.14 -9.85 -17.09
N PHE A 117 -5.47 -8.61 -16.73
CA PHE A 117 -6.77 -8.26 -16.19
C PHE A 117 -7.92 -8.66 -17.13
N LYS A 118 -7.82 -8.31 -18.42
CA LYS A 118 -8.83 -8.66 -19.43
C LYS A 118 -8.98 -10.18 -19.61
N ILE A 119 -7.89 -10.95 -19.55
CA ILE A 119 -7.93 -12.42 -19.62
C ILE A 119 -8.79 -12.96 -18.49
N ILE A 120 -8.54 -12.53 -17.26
CA ILE A 120 -9.28 -13.00 -16.08
C ILE A 120 -10.76 -12.69 -16.23
N ILE A 121 -11.10 -11.45 -16.59
CA ILE A 121 -12.50 -11.04 -16.76
C ILE A 121 -13.20 -11.88 -17.83
N ILE A 122 -12.63 -12.00 -19.04
CA ILE A 122 -13.26 -12.77 -20.12
C ILE A 122 -13.38 -14.25 -19.74
N MET A 123 -12.35 -14.83 -19.13
CA MET A 123 -12.37 -16.24 -18.74
C MET A 123 -13.37 -16.52 -17.63
N LEU A 124 -13.51 -15.65 -16.63
CA LEU A 124 -14.54 -15.79 -15.59
C LEU A 124 -15.95 -15.72 -16.21
N GLN A 125 -16.19 -14.81 -17.15
CA GLN A 125 -17.46 -14.75 -17.90
C GLN A 125 -17.70 -16.05 -18.70
N CYS A 126 -16.68 -16.57 -19.37
CA CYS A 126 -16.75 -17.82 -20.12
C CYS A 126 -17.05 -19.02 -19.20
N ILE A 127 -16.36 -19.13 -18.06
CA ILE A 127 -16.57 -20.22 -17.11
C ILE A 127 -17.98 -20.21 -16.54
N GLU A 128 -18.50 -19.03 -16.19
CA GLU A 128 -19.88 -18.91 -15.73
C GLU A 128 -20.86 -19.35 -16.81
N ASN A 129 -20.74 -18.79 -18.02
CA ASN A 129 -21.64 -19.09 -19.11
C ASN A 129 -21.58 -20.57 -19.54
N TRP A 130 -20.38 -21.13 -19.68
CA TRP A 130 -20.20 -22.55 -20.05
C TRP A 130 -20.57 -23.49 -18.92
N GLY A 131 -20.34 -23.09 -17.67
CA GLY A 131 -20.72 -23.85 -16.47
C GLY A 131 -22.24 -23.93 -16.28
N GLU A 132 -22.98 -22.92 -16.74
CA GLU A 132 -24.45 -22.92 -16.79
C GLU A 132 -24.98 -23.70 -18.02
N ILE A 133 -24.49 -23.41 -19.23
CA ILE A 133 -25.00 -24.02 -20.49
C ILE A 133 -24.62 -25.50 -20.59
N TYR A 134 -23.37 -25.85 -20.30
CA TYR A 134 -22.83 -27.20 -20.46
C TYR A 134 -22.66 -27.91 -19.12
N ALA A 135 -23.52 -27.62 -18.13
CA ALA A 135 -23.40 -28.13 -16.77
C ALA A 135 -23.43 -29.67 -16.69
N LYS A 136 -24.27 -30.29 -17.52
CA LYS A 136 -24.48 -31.73 -17.60
C LYS A 136 -24.21 -32.23 -19.02
N ASP A 137 -23.67 -33.43 -19.13
CA ASP A 137 -23.56 -34.11 -20.42
C ASP A 137 -24.90 -34.75 -20.84
N ALA A 138 -24.93 -35.36 -22.03
CA ALA A 138 -26.12 -36.04 -22.56
C ALA A 138 -26.63 -37.19 -21.67
N ARG A 139 -25.81 -37.68 -20.71
CA ARG A 139 -26.18 -38.72 -19.74
C ARG A 139 -26.58 -38.14 -18.37
N GLY A 140 -26.69 -36.81 -18.27
CA GLY A 140 -27.02 -36.11 -17.04
C GLY A 140 -25.88 -36.00 -16.03
N LYS A 141 -24.66 -36.44 -16.38
CA LYS A 141 -23.49 -36.38 -15.51
C LYS A 141 -22.89 -34.98 -15.53
N GLU A 142 -22.41 -34.53 -14.37
CA GLU A 142 -21.75 -33.24 -14.24
C GLU A 142 -20.48 -33.16 -15.10
N THR A 143 -20.34 -32.07 -15.86
CA THR A 143 -19.17 -31.83 -16.71
C THR A 143 -18.10 -31.07 -15.96
N LYS A 144 -16.87 -31.08 -16.51
CA LYS A 144 -15.77 -30.27 -15.98
C LYS A 144 -16.05 -28.76 -16.03
N TYR A 145 -16.95 -28.31 -16.91
CA TYR A 145 -17.37 -26.90 -16.91
C TYR A 145 -18.07 -26.55 -15.60
N SER A 146 -19.04 -27.37 -15.17
CA SER A 146 -19.75 -27.17 -13.91
C SER A 146 -18.81 -27.32 -12.71
N THR A 147 -17.94 -28.32 -12.72
CA THR A 147 -16.98 -28.54 -11.63
C THR A 147 -16.04 -27.36 -11.44
N VAL A 148 -15.49 -26.79 -12.53
CA VAL A 148 -14.63 -25.61 -12.46
C VAL A 148 -15.42 -24.39 -11.99
N TYR A 149 -16.62 -24.16 -12.52
CA TYR A 149 -17.48 -23.04 -12.10
C TYR A 149 -17.80 -23.10 -10.60
N ARG A 150 -18.21 -24.27 -10.09
CA ARG A 150 -18.50 -24.47 -8.66
C ARG A 150 -17.26 -24.33 -7.80
N SER A 151 -16.11 -24.85 -8.24
CA SER A 151 -14.83 -24.70 -7.52
C SER A 151 -14.45 -23.23 -7.32
N LEU A 152 -14.59 -22.40 -8.35
CA LEU A 152 -14.33 -20.96 -8.24
C LEU A 152 -15.32 -20.25 -7.30
N LYS A 153 -16.61 -20.64 -7.32
CA LYS A 153 -17.60 -20.13 -6.35
C LYS A 153 -17.28 -20.54 -4.92
N LEU A 154 -16.85 -21.77 -4.68
CA LEU A 154 -16.45 -22.25 -3.34
C LEU A 154 -15.23 -21.51 -2.80
N LYS A 155 -14.36 -21.01 -3.69
CA LYS A 155 -13.24 -20.12 -3.35
C LYS A 155 -13.63 -18.65 -3.13
N ASP A 156 -14.93 -18.35 -3.17
CA ASP A 156 -15.46 -16.99 -3.03
C ASP A 156 -14.91 -16.02 -4.09
N ILE A 157 -14.62 -16.49 -5.31
CA ILE A 157 -14.20 -15.63 -6.41
C ILE A 157 -15.40 -14.88 -6.97
N GLU A 158 -15.30 -13.55 -7.03
CA GLU A 158 -16.36 -12.73 -7.61
C GLU A 158 -16.35 -12.82 -9.14
N PHE A 159 -17.55 -12.99 -9.71
CA PHE A 159 -17.75 -13.06 -11.16
C PHE A 159 -18.14 -11.68 -11.71
N PRO A 160 -17.54 -11.24 -12.83
CA PRO A 160 -17.80 -9.92 -13.39
C PRO A 160 -19.22 -9.80 -13.95
N PRO A 161 -19.83 -8.60 -13.98
CA PRO A 161 -21.04 -8.34 -14.75
C PRO A 161 -20.87 -8.74 -16.22
N SER A 162 -21.98 -9.11 -16.87
CA SER A 162 -22.03 -9.50 -18.28
C SER A 162 -21.50 -8.39 -19.20
N PHE A 163 -21.69 -7.12 -18.83
CA PHE A 163 -21.29 -5.95 -19.60
C PHE A 163 -19.87 -5.43 -19.32
N PHE A 164 -19.07 -6.08 -18.45
CA PHE A 164 -17.75 -5.57 -18.01
C PHE A 164 -16.85 -5.15 -19.19
N LEU A 165 -16.83 -5.93 -20.27
CA LEU A 165 -16.08 -5.65 -21.49
C LEU A 165 -17.03 -5.53 -22.69
N LYS A 166 -17.72 -4.39 -22.83
CA LYS A 166 -18.44 -4.06 -24.09
C LYS A 166 -17.42 -3.72 -25.19
N SER A 167 -16.94 -4.73 -25.93
CA SER A 167 -16.46 -4.62 -27.32
C SER A 167 -16.16 -5.96 -28.01
N CYS A 168 -16.82 -7.07 -27.66
CA CYS A 168 -16.81 -8.28 -28.50
C CYS A 168 -18.16 -8.98 -28.32
N ASP A 169 -19.05 -8.82 -29.30
CA ASP A 169 -20.26 -9.58 -29.61
C ASP A 169 -20.83 -10.47 -28.48
N PHE A 170 -21.51 -9.82 -27.55
CA PHE A 170 -22.79 -10.36 -27.11
C PHE A 170 -23.85 -9.57 -27.86
N ASN A 171 -24.68 -10.26 -28.64
CA ASN A 171 -25.99 -9.73 -29.00
C ASN A 171 -26.60 -9.11 -27.74
N GLU A 172 -26.86 -7.81 -27.84
CA GLU A 172 -27.69 -6.97 -26.99
C GLU A 172 -28.34 -7.73 -25.82
N LYS A 173 -27.61 -7.84 -24.70
CA LYS A 173 -28.24 -8.12 -23.42
C LYS A 173 -28.20 -6.85 -22.61
N ASN A 174 -29.40 -6.31 -22.38
CA ASN A 174 -29.64 -5.23 -21.44
C ASN A 174 -28.99 -5.54 -20.09
N VAL A 175 -28.57 -4.50 -19.37
CA VAL A 175 -28.12 -4.62 -17.98
C VAL A 175 -29.12 -5.45 -17.16
N THR A 176 -28.69 -6.60 -16.65
CA THR A 176 -29.59 -7.50 -15.89
C THR A 176 -29.63 -7.15 -14.41
N LYS A 177 -30.68 -7.60 -13.70
CA LYS A 177 -30.74 -7.50 -12.23
C LYS A 177 -29.54 -8.14 -11.54
N ARG A 178 -29.03 -9.25 -12.09
CA ARG A 178 -27.83 -9.95 -11.59
C ARG A 178 -26.59 -9.07 -11.72
N ASP A 179 -26.46 -8.37 -12.84
CA ASP A 179 -25.35 -7.45 -13.07
C ASP A 179 -25.39 -6.27 -12.09
N LEU A 180 -26.57 -5.68 -11.88
CA LEU A 180 -26.76 -4.61 -10.89
C LEU A 180 -26.40 -5.07 -9.47
N HIS A 181 -26.78 -6.29 -9.07
CA HIS A 181 -26.39 -6.84 -7.78
C HIS A 181 -24.86 -6.98 -7.64
N ARG A 182 -24.16 -7.39 -8.69
CA ARG A 182 -22.68 -7.46 -8.70
C ARG A 182 -22.04 -6.09 -8.57
N VAL A 183 -22.59 -5.07 -9.22
CA VAL A 183 -22.12 -3.68 -9.06
C VAL A 183 -22.33 -3.22 -7.61
N ARG A 184 -23.47 -3.54 -6.99
CA ARG A 184 -23.73 -3.22 -5.58
C ARG A 184 -22.74 -3.92 -4.63
N LYS A 185 -22.39 -5.18 -4.89
CA LYS A 185 -21.32 -5.88 -4.14
C LYS A 185 -19.98 -5.16 -4.26
N LEU A 186 -19.60 -4.73 -5.46
CA LEU A 186 -18.40 -3.92 -5.67
C LEU A 186 -18.46 -2.59 -4.91
N CYS A 187 -19.63 -1.92 -4.89
CA CYS A 187 -19.83 -0.73 -4.05
C CYS A 187 -19.59 -1.04 -2.57
N LYS A 188 -20.19 -2.10 -2.03
CA LYS A 188 -20.00 -2.51 -0.63
C LYS A 188 -18.51 -2.77 -0.32
N GLU A 189 -17.80 -3.49 -1.19
CA GLU A 189 -16.36 -3.75 -1.00
C GLU A 189 -15.52 -2.47 -1.11
N PHE A 190 -15.87 -1.56 -2.02
CA PHE A 190 -15.18 -0.27 -2.16
C PHE A 190 -15.33 0.58 -0.88
N VAL A 191 -16.54 0.65 -0.31
CA VAL A 191 -16.79 1.34 0.97
C VAL A 191 -16.03 0.67 2.11
N LYS A 192 -16.06 -0.66 2.19
CA LYS A 192 -15.31 -1.41 3.19
C LYS A 192 -13.80 -1.14 3.10
N SER A 193 -13.25 -1.08 1.88
CA SER A 193 -11.85 -0.78 1.64
C SER A 193 -11.46 0.65 2.05
N ILE A 194 -12.38 1.62 1.89
CA ILE A 194 -12.19 2.99 2.41
C ILE A 194 -12.12 2.97 3.94
N ASN A 195 -13.03 2.26 4.60
CA ASN A 195 -13.08 2.21 6.07
C ASN A 195 -11.89 1.46 6.68
N ASN A 196 -11.36 0.46 5.95
CA ASN A 196 -10.20 -0.34 6.36
C ASN A 196 -8.85 0.27 5.95
N ASP A 197 -8.86 1.46 5.35
CA ASP A 197 -7.65 2.22 4.97
C ASP A 197 -6.69 1.52 3.98
N CYS A 198 -7.21 0.60 3.17
CA CYS A 198 -6.39 -0.13 2.21
C CYS A 198 -6.25 0.68 0.90
N LYS A 199 -5.25 1.58 0.84
CA LYS A 199 -5.13 2.56 -0.25
C LYS A 199 -5.04 1.97 -1.65
N GLU A 200 -4.19 0.97 -1.84
CA GLU A 200 -4.00 0.34 -3.15
C GLU A 200 -5.27 -0.38 -3.62
N LYS A 201 -5.88 -1.17 -2.73
CA LYS A 201 -7.15 -1.85 -2.98
C LYS A 201 -8.26 -0.87 -3.32
N THR A 202 -8.40 0.20 -2.54
CA THR A 202 -9.42 1.24 -2.76
C THR A 202 -9.22 1.94 -4.12
N LEU A 203 -7.99 2.27 -4.51
CA LEU A 203 -7.71 2.89 -5.80
C LEU A 203 -8.01 1.95 -6.98
N GLY A 204 -7.71 0.65 -6.84
CA GLY A 204 -8.04 -0.37 -7.84
C GLY A 204 -9.56 -0.55 -8.00
N LEU A 205 -10.29 -0.69 -6.89
CA LEU A 205 -11.75 -0.80 -6.87
C LEU A 205 -12.42 0.46 -7.47
N LYS A 206 -11.88 1.65 -7.20
CA LYS A 206 -12.34 2.91 -7.80
C LYS A 206 -12.25 2.90 -9.32
N LYS A 207 -11.14 2.40 -9.89
CA LYS A 207 -10.97 2.32 -11.36
C LYS A 207 -12.07 1.45 -11.99
N ILE A 208 -12.33 0.28 -11.39
CA ILE A 208 -13.38 -0.64 -11.85
C ILE A 208 -14.76 0.01 -11.69
N LEU A 209 -15.05 0.59 -10.53
CA LEU A 209 -16.35 1.19 -10.25
C LEU A 209 -16.69 2.36 -11.21
N ASN A 210 -15.68 3.16 -11.57
CA ASN A 210 -15.84 4.22 -12.57
C ASN A 210 -16.16 3.67 -13.97
N SER A 211 -15.60 2.52 -14.34
CA SER A 211 -15.92 1.89 -15.61
C SER A 211 -17.38 1.43 -15.65
N TYR A 212 -17.90 0.86 -14.56
CA TYR A 212 -19.30 0.47 -14.45
C TYR A 212 -20.24 1.66 -14.46
N LYS A 213 -19.91 2.73 -13.74
CA LYS A 213 -20.69 3.97 -13.75
C LYS A 213 -20.94 4.46 -15.18
N LYS A 214 -19.88 4.54 -16.00
CA LYS A 214 -19.99 4.96 -17.40
C LYS A 214 -20.89 4.05 -18.23
N VAL A 215 -20.83 2.74 -18.03
CA VAL A 215 -21.68 1.79 -18.76
C VAL A 215 -23.15 1.92 -18.34
N LEU A 216 -23.43 2.07 -17.05
CA LEU A 216 -24.78 2.24 -16.52
C LEU A 216 -25.40 3.58 -16.94
N GLU A 217 -24.63 4.67 -16.93
CA GLU A 217 -25.05 5.98 -17.45
C GLU A 217 -25.41 5.90 -18.94
N LYS A 218 -24.54 5.25 -19.72
CA LYS A 218 -24.75 5.03 -21.16
C LYS A 218 -26.04 4.24 -21.43
N GLU A 219 -26.30 3.19 -20.65
CA GLU A 219 -27.50 2.36 -20.77
C GLU A 219 -28.79 3.16 -20.54
N ILE A 220 -28.80 4.07 -19.56
CA ILE A 220 -29.95 4.96 -19.31
C ILE A 220 -30.13 5.96 -20.46
N SER A 221 -29.05 6.52 -21.00
CA SER A 221 -29.11 7.55 -22.03
C SER A 221 -29.49 7.04 -23.42
N GLU A 222 -29.13 5.79 -23.76
CA GLU A 222 -29.24 5.27 -25.13
C GLU A 222 -30.48 4.39 -25.37
N GLN A 223 -31.09 3.78 -24.34
CA GLN A 223 -32.23 2.88 -24.52
C GLN A 223 -33.58 3.63 -24.50
N MET A 224 -33.97 4.15 -25.68
CA MET A 224 -35.37 4.56 -25.93
C MET A 224 -36.28 3.33 -25.91
N GLY A 225 -36.85 3.00 -24.75
CA GLY A 225 -37.75 1.84 -24.57
C GLY A 225 -37.51 1.01 -23.30
N MET A 226 -36.56 1.39 -22.45
CA MET A 226 -36.36 0.71 -21.16
C MET A 226 -37.58 0.89 -20.24
N SER A 227 -38.00 -0.19 -19.57
CA SER A 227 -39.08 -0.11 -18.59
C SER A 227 -38.70 0.81 -17.41
N GLN A 228 -39.67 1.58 -16.93
CA GLN A 228 -39.48 2.52 -15.81
C GLN A 228 -38.87 1.84 -14.58
N LYS A 229 -39.34 0.63 -14.25
CA LYS A 229 -38.81 -0.19 -13.14
C LYS A 229 -37.32 -0.55 -13.32
N ASN A 230 -36.87 -0.84 -14.55
CA ASN A 230 -35.45 -1.13 -14.79
C ASN A 230 -34.62 0.14 -14.71
N LYS A 231 -35.13 1.26 -15.22
CA LYS A 231 -34.48 2.57 -15.13
C LYS A 231 -34.26 2.98 -13.67
N GLU A 232 -35.29 2.89 -12.83
CA GLU A 232 -35.21 3.17 -11.38
C GLU A 232 -34.18 2.28 -10.66
N LEU A 233 -34.08 1.00 -11.05
CA LEU A 233 -33.07 0.10 -10.49
C LEU A 233 -31.64 0.50 -10.87
N ILE A 234 -31.40 0.94 -12.11
CA ILE A 234 -30.08 1.41 -12.55
C ILE A 234 -29.75 2.74 -11.85
N GLU A 235 -30.71 3.68 -11.78
CA GLU A 235 -30.56 4.96 -11.07
C GLU A 235 -30.23 4.75 -9.60
N PHE A 236 -30.90 3.80 -8.94
CA PHE A 236 -30.61 3.42 -7.56
C PHE A 236 -29.17 2.94 -7.38
N VAL A 237 -28.66 2.09 -8.29
CA VAL A 237 -27.26 1.64 -8.23
C VAL A 237 -26.28 2.78 -8.52
N LEU A 238 -26.59 3.66 -9.47
CA LEU A 238 -25.80 4.86 -9.75
C LEU A 238 -25.71 5.78 -8.52
N ASN A 239 -26.81 5.95 -7.78
CA ASN A 239 -26.81 6.71 -6.53
C ASN A 239 -25.88 6.08 -5.47
N GLN A 240 -25.88 4.74 -5.33
CA GLN A 240 -24.93 4.05 -4.43
C GLN A 240 -23.47 4.25 -4.85
N ILE A 241 -23.19 4.26 -6.16
CA ILE A 241 -21.85 4.56 -6.67
C ILE A 241 -21.46 6.00 -6.29
N GLU A 242 -22.39 6.95 -6.43
CA GLU A 242 -22.12 8.36 -6.15
C GLU A 242 -21.87 8.61 -4.66
N GLU A 243 -22.66 7.99 -3.77
CA GLU A 243 -22.44 8.02 -2.32
C GLU A 243 -21.06 7.46 -1.94
N ALA A 244 -20.70 6.29 -2.49
CA ALA A 244 -19.39 5.71 -2.24
C ALA A 244 -18.24 6.59 -2.77
N ARG A 245 -18.44 7.29 -3.89
CA ARG A 245 -17.48 8.28 -4.40
C ARG A 245 -17.35 9.50 -3.50
N LYS A 246 -18.44 10.00 -2.93
CA LYS A 246 -18.41 11.10 -1.94
C LYS A 246 -17.59 10.70 -0.71
N MET A 247 -17.75 9.48 -0.21
CA MET A 247 -16.91 8.96 0.87
C MET A 247 -15.44 8.87 0.46
N PHE A 248 -15.14 8.37 -0.73
CA PHE A 248 -13.76 8.35 -1.25
C PHE A 248 -13.16 9.76 -1.32
N THR A 249 -13.92 10.77 -1.76
CA THR A 249 -13.41 12.15 -1.82
C THR A 249 -13.14 12.70 -0.43
N LYS A 250 -14.03 12.47 0.55
CA LYS A 250 -13.83 12.84 1.96
C LYS A 250 -12.58 12.17 2.53
N TRP A 251 -12.43 10.87 2.31
CA TRP A 251 -11.28 10.08 2.76
C TRP A 251 -9.96 10.56 2.11
N LYS A 252 -9.98 10.85 0.80
CA LYS A 252 -8.83 11.42 0.08
C LYS A 252 -8.45 12.81 0.61
N SER A 253 -9.42 13.69 0.85
CA SER A 253 -9.15 15.03 1.41
C SER A 253 -8.64 14.99 2.85
N ALA A 254 -9.01 13.95 3.61
CA ALA A 254 -8.51 13.71 4.95
C ALA A 254 -7.09 13.08 4.96
N GLY A 255 -6.42 12.97 3.81
CA GLY A 255 -5.07 12.42 3.72
C GLY A 255 -4.99 10.89 3.72
N PHE A 256 -6.08 10.19 3.38
CA PHE A 256 -6.19 8.74 3.48
C PHE A 256 -6.03 8.25 4.93
N VAL A 257 -6.76 8.89 5.84
CA VAL A 257 -6.83 8.48 7.25
C VAL A 257 -8.18 7.76 7.46
N PRO A 258 -8.27 6.70 8.27
CA PRO A 258 -9.52 5.96 8.46
C PRO A 258 -10.64 6.91 8.89
N LEU A 259 -11.71 6.99 8.09
CA LEU A 259 -12.92 7.70 8.49
C LEU A 259 -13.51 6.97 9.69
N SER A 260 -13.71 7.68 10.81
CA SER A 260 -14.42 7.09 11.96
C SER A 260 -15.76 6.55 11.45
N ALA A 261 -15.99 5.25 11.63
CA ALA A 261 -17.17 4.55 11.15
C ALA A 261 -18.44 4.99 11.91
N ARG A 262 -18.83 6.26 11.78
CA ARG A 262 -20.21 6.67 12.02
C ARG A 262 -20.96 6.43 10.72
N ASN A 263 -21.85 5.43 10.76
CA ASN A 263 -22.78 5.01 9.72
C ASN A 263 -23.26 6.17 8.82
N GLU A 264 -22.62 6.38 7.67
CA GLU A 264 -23.11 7.32 6.64
C GLU A 264 -23.74 6.62 5.43
N VAL A 265 -23.65 5.29 5.29
CA VAL A 265 -24.33 4.57 4.20
C VAL A 265 -25.19 3.45 4.75
N LYS A 266 -26.47 3.75 4.97
CA LYS A 266 -27.51 2.73 5.03
C LYS A 266 -27.66 2.18 3.62
N PHE A 267 -26.91 1.12 3.28
CA PHE A 267 -27.31 0.26 2.17
C PHE A 267 -28.66 -0.31 2.55
N VAL A 268 -29.75 0.26 2.02
CA VAL A 268 -31.08 -0.32 2.18
C VAL A 268 -31.05 -1.66 1.45
N GLU A 269 -30.86 -2.70 2.24
CA GLU A 269 -31.13 -4.06 1.88
C GLU A 269 -32.65 -4.12 1.76
N LEU A 270 -33.15 -4.22 0.52
CA LEU A 270 -34.53 -4.65 0.29
C LEU A 270 -34.54 -6.13 0.66
N VAL A 271 -34.60 -6.39 1.97
CA VAL A 271 -35.11 -7.64 2.49
C VAL A 271 -36.60 -7.54 2.21
N GLU A 272 -37.08 -8.27 1.21
CA GLU A 272 -38.50 -8.64 1.22
C GLU A 272 -38.69 -9.41 2.53
N ASP A 273 -39.39 -8.76 3.47
CA ASP A 273 -39.73 -9.32 4.77
C ASP A 273 -40.44 -10.66 4.52
N PRO A 274 -39.85 -11.81 4.90
CA PRO A 274 -40.49 -13.10 4.71
C PRO A 274 -41.66 -13.30 5.69
N PHE A 275 -41.91 -12.36 6.60
CA PHE A 275 -42.98 -12.44 7.58
C PHE A 275 -44.23 -11.69 7.10
N PRO A 276 -45.43 -12.29 7.24
CA PRO A 276 -46.67 -11.54 7.07
C PRO A 276 -46.69 -10.38 8.08
N LYS A 277 -47.08 -9.20 7.61
CA LYS A 277 -47.23 -7.99 8.44
C LYS A 277 -48.01 -8.33 9.70
N VAL A 278 -47.46 -7.96 10.85
CA VAL A 278 -48.09 -8.07 12.17
C VAL A 278 -49.46 -7.41 12.10
N LEU A 279 -50.52 -8.21 12.08
CA LEU A 279 -51.86 -7.72 12.40
C LEU A 279 -51.84 -7.28 13.87
N PRO A 280 -52.56 -6.20 14.22
CA PRO A 280 -52.61 -5.74 15.61
C PRO A 280 -53.04 -6.90 16.50
N MET A 281 -52.21 -7.20 17.50
CA MET A 281 -52.61 -8.07 18.60
C MET A 281 -53.82 -7.41 19.26
N ASN A 282 -54.96 -8.09 19.20
CA ASN A 282 -56.01 -7.83 20.18
C ASN A 282 -55.45 -8.28 21.52
N ASP A 283 -55.17 -7.32 22.40
CA ASP A 283 -54.74 -7.52 23.80
C ASP A 283 -55.85 -8.14 24.69
N SER A 284 -56.79 -8.87 24.10
CA SER A 284 -58.00 -9.39 24.79
C SER A 284 -57.92 -10.88 25.13
N PHE A 285 -56.72 -11.47 25.13
CA PHE A 285 -56.54 -12.90 25.46
C PHE A 285 -56.11 -13.15 26.91
N SER A 286 -55.98 -12.11 27.75
CA SER A 286 -55.68 -12.28 29.18
C SER A 286 -56.87 -12.73 30.03
N ASP A 287 -58.09 -12.74 29.49
CA ASP A 287 -59.32 -13.03 30.26
C ASP A 287 -59.88 -14.46 30.03
N PHE A 288 -59.16 -15.32 29.32
CA PHE A 288 -59.56 -16.73 29.10
C PHE A 288 -58.91 -17.72 30.09
N ASP A 289 -58.69 -17.28 31.34
CA ASP A 289 -58.30 -18.16 32.46
C ASP A 289 -59.52 -18.68 33.26
N SER A 290 -60.74 -18.50 32.73
CA SER A 290 -61.88 -19.29 33.18
C SER A 290 -61.85 -20.63 32.45
N GLY A 291 -61.65 -21.71 33.19
CA GLY A 291 -61.62 -23.06 32.67
C GLY A 291 -62.84 -23.34 31.81
N VAL A 292 -62.66 -23.29 30.49
CA VAL A 292 -63.62 -23.84 29.55
C VAL A 292 -63.40 -25.34 29.61
N ASP A 293 -64.12 -25.98 30.53
CA ASP A 293 -64.17 -27.43 30.62
C ASP A 293 -64.97 -27.94 29.41
N PHE A 294 -64.24 -28.34 28.37
CA PHE A 294 -64.81 -28.97 27.17
C PHE A 294 -65.43 -30.34 27.47
N GLN A 295 -65.46 -30.81 28.73
CA GLN A 295 -66.20 -32.02 29.10
C GLN A 295 -67.71 -31.88 28.91
N ASP A 296 -68.28 -30.67 28.98
CA ASP A 296 -69.74 -30.51 28.95
C ASP A 296 -70.38 -30.51 27.55
N PHE A 297 -69.61 -30.45 26.46
CA PHE A 297 -70.22 -30.39 25.11
C PHE A 297 -70.70 -31.76 24.58
N PHE A 298 -70.20 -32.87 25.14
CA PHE A 298 -70.52 -34.23 24.68
C PHE A 298 -71.24 -35.09 25.74
N LEU A 299 -71.30 -34.66 26.99
CA LEU A 299 -71.98 -35.39 28.08
C LEU A 299 -73.52 -35.34 27.97
N ASP A 300 -74.08 -34.38 27.22
CA ASP A 300 -75.54 -34.23 27.08
C ASP A 300 -76.15 -34.91 25.85
N CYS A 301 -75.35 -35.45 24.92
CA CYS A 301 -75.90 -36.15 23.76
C CYS A 301 -76.71 -37.41 24.14
N GLU A 302 -76.31 -38.12 25.20
CA GLU A 302 -77.07 -39.28 25.71
C GLU A 302 -78.37 -38.88 26.44
N LYS A 303 -78.41 -37.70 27.08
CA LYS A 303 -79.64 -37.19 27.72
C LYS A 303 -80.64 -36.67 26.69
N ILE A 304 -80.19 -35.96 25.67
CA ILE A 304 -81.04 -35.40 24.61
C ILE A 304 -81.71 -36.51 23.78
N CYS A 305 -81.02 -37.63 23.52
CA CYS A 305 -81.62 -38.78 22.84
C CYS A 305 -82.71 -39.49 23.66
N ASN A 306 -82.62 -39.43 25.00
CA ASN A 306 -83.59 -40.08 25.90
C ASN A 306 -84.80 -39.20 26.21
N GLU A 307 -84.67 -37.86 26.18
CA GLU A 307 -85.78 -36.92 26.44
C GLU A 307 -86.74 -36.71 25.25
N HIS A 308 -86.39 -37.18 24.04
CA HIS A 308 -87.24 -37.08 22.84
C HIS A 308 -87.96 -38.39 22.45
N GLY A 309 -88.12 -39.33 23.37
CA GLY A 309 -89.03 -40.47 23.19
C GLY A 309 -88.57 -41.51 22.15
N PHE A 310 -87.28 -41.57 21.85
CA PHE A 310 -86.72 -42.66 21.05
C PHE A 310 -86.60 -43.92 21.90
N CYS A 311 -87.55 -44.84 21.75
CA CYS A 311 -87.52 -46.14 22.40
C CYS A 311 -86.44 -47.04 21.75
N PRO A 312 -85.35 -47.41 22.46
CA PRO A 312 -84.22 -48.14 21.86
C PRO A 312 -84.55 -49.59 21.49
N SER A 313 -85.69 -50.13 21.92
CA SER A 313 -86.01 -51.54 21.73
C SER A 313 -86.54 -51.89 20.33
N HIS A 314 -86.91 -50.93 19.49
CA HIS A 314 -87.60 -51.19 18.20
C HIS A 314 -86.98 -50.52 16.96
N CYS A 315 -85.89 -49.77 17.10
CA CYS A 315 -85.13 -49.28 15.95
C CYS A 315 -83.89 -50.14 15.76
N LYS A 316 -83.83 -50.91 14.67
CA LYS A 316 -82.53 -51.38 14.16
C LYS A 316 -81.68 -50.12 13.94
N GLU A 317 -80.49 -50.05 14.55
CA GLU A 317 -79.57 -48.93 14.33
C GLU A 317 -79.46 -48.69 12.82
N SER A 318 -79.90 -47.52 12.36
CA SER A 318 -79.77 -47.18 10.95
C SER A 318 -78.28 -47.07 10.64
N GLY A 319 -77.86 -47.48 9.44
CA GLY A 319 -76.46 -47.35 9.03
C GLY A 319 -75.96 -45.89 9.06
N GLU A 320 -76.87 -44.91 9.09
CA GLU A 320 -76.56 -43.49 9.25
C GLU A 320 -76.15 -43.14 10.70
N LEU A 321 -76.78 -43.74 11.72
CA LEU A 321 -76.43 -43.51 13.12
C LEU A 321 -75.04 -44.07 13.46
N VAL A 322 -74.68 -45.22 12.87
CA VAL A 322 -73.35 -45.83 13.03
C VAL A 322 -72.27 -44.93 12.40
N LYS A 323 -72.51 -44.39 11.20
CA LYS A 323 -71.60 -43.44 10.56
C LYS A 323 -71.40 -42.17 11.37
N VAL A 324 -72.48 -41.61 11.93
CA VAL A 324 -72.36 -40.41 12.78
C VAL A 324 -71.56 -40.69 14.05
N LYS A 325 -71.68 -41.89 14.64
CA LYS A 325 -70.85 -42.30 15.79
C LYS A 325 -69.37 -42.43 15.40
N GLU A 326 -69.06 -43.02 14.24
CA GLU A 326 -67.69 -43.12 13.72
C GLU A 326 -67.10 -41.73 13.45
N GLU A 327 -67.83 -40.84 12.78
CA GLU A 327 -67.42 -39.45 12.53
C GLU A 327 -67.20 -38.65 13.83
N LEU A 328 -67.97 -38.94 14.88
CA LEU A 328 -67.81 -38.33 16.20
C LEU A 328 -66.52 -38.80 16.90
N VAL A 329 -66.18 -40.09 16.76
CA VAL A 329 -64.93 -40.66 17.29
C VAL A 329 -63.72 -40.04 16.56
N ASP A 330 -63.77 -39.99 15.23
CA ASP A 330 -62.73 -39.38 14.40
C ASP A 330 -62.55 -37.88 14.75
N SER A 331 -63.64 -37.16 14.94
CA SER A 331 -63.61 -35.75 15.35
C SER A 331 -63.00 -35.55 16.75
N LYS A 332 -63.24 -36.49 17.67
CA LYS A 332 -62.65 -36.47 19.01
C LYS A 332 -61.14 -36.75 18.99
N GLU A 333 -60.70 -37.68 18.15
CA GLU A 333 -59.27 -37.96 17.93
C GLU A 333 -58.56 -36.76 17.29
N LEU A 334 -59.20 -36.11 16.32
CA LEU A 334 -58.68 -34.91 15.70
C LEU A 334 -58.54 -33.75 16.71
N LEU A 335 -59.55 -33.54 17.56
CA LEU A 335 -59.52 -32.53 18.62
C LEU A 335 -58.37 -32.78 19.61
N ASN A 336 -58.16 -34.04 20.01
CA ASN A 336 -57.06 -34.41 20.89
C ASN A 336 -55.69 -34.16 20.23
N THR A 337 -55.57 -34.42 18.93
CA THR A 337 -54.35 -34.14 18.16
C THR A 337 -54.05 -32.63 18.16
N TYR A 338 -55.05 -31.80 17.87
CA TYR A 338 -54.89 -30.34 17.93
C TYR A 338 -54.51 -29.83 19.32
N LYS A 339 -55.04 -30.44 20.39
CA LYS A 339 -54.70 -30.09 21.76
C LYS A 339 -53.22 -30.37 22.08
N ILE A 340 -52.70 -31.51 21.59
CA ILE A 340 -51.29 -31.88 21.74
C ILE A 340 -50.41 -30.92 20.94
N ASP A 341 -50.78 -30.61 19.69
CA ASP A 341 -50.04 -29.68 18.84
C ASP A 341 -50.00 -28.26 19.43
N LEU A 342 -51.12 -27.78 19.97
CA LEU A 342 -51.18 -26.49 20.65
C LEU A 342 -50.21 -26.44 21.84
N LYS A 343 -50.20 -27.48 22.66
CA LYS A 343 -49.29 -27.58 23.81
C LYS A 343 -47.82 -27.57 23.37
N ASN A 344 -47.48 -28.36 22.34
CA ASN A 344 -46.13 -28.41 21.79
C ASN A 344 -45.68 -27.06 21.20
N MET A 345 -46.60 -26.31 20.59
CA MET A 345 -46.32 -24.97 20.06
C MET A 345 -46.12 -23.94 21.17
N GLN A 346 -46.90 -24.02 22.25
CA GLN A 346 -46.72 -23.17 23.44
C GLN A 346 -45.36 -23.43 24.12
N GLU A 347 -44.96 -24.68 24.29
CA GLU A 347 -43.64 -25.04 24.86
C GLU A 347 -42.50 -24.50 23.99
N LYS A 348 -42.58 -24.64 22.65
CA LYS A 348 -41.59 -24.05 21.74
C LYS A 348 -41.55 -22.52 21.82
N TYR A 349 -42.69 -21.87 21.99
CA TYR A 349 -42.76 -20.42 22.10
C TYR A 349 -42.06 -19.91 23.37
N ILE A 350 -42.23 -20.62 24.49
CA ILE A 350 -41.54 -20.29 25.76
C ILE A 350 -40.02 -20.38 25.58
N ILE A 351 -39.51 -21.47 24.99
CA ILE A 351 -38.07 -21.63 24.72
C ILE A 351 -37.53 -20.50 23.84
N LEU A 352 -38.29 -20.08 22.81
CA LEU A 352 -37.90 -18.97 21.95
C LEU A 352 -37.87 -17.61 22.66
N LEU A 353 -38.73 -17.40 23.67
CA LEU A 353 -38.68 -16.21 24.51
C LEU A 353 -37.43 -16.19 25.37
N ASP A 354 -37.08 -17.31 26.01
CA ASP A 354 -35.85 -17.43 26.81
C ASP A 354 -34.60 -17.19 25.96
N ASP A 355 -34.54 -17.80 24.76
CA ASP A 355 -33.45 -17.60 23.82
C ASP A 355 -33.33 -16.12 23.40
N LYS A 356 -34.45 -15.44 23.17
CA LYS A 356 -34.48 -14.02 22.82
C LYS A 356 -33.85 -13.17 23.93
N GLU A 357 -34.19 -13.41 25.19
CA GLU A 357 -33.61 -12.67 26.32
C GLU A 357 -32.10 -12.89 26.43
N ILE A 358 -31.63 -14.13 26.24
CA ILE A 358 -30.20 -14.46 26.22
C ILE A 358 -29.48 -13.72 25.09
N PHE A 359 -30.06 -13.68 23.89
CA PHE A 359 -29.48 -12.96 22.75
C PHE A 359 -29.47 -11.44 22.97
N GLU A 360 -30.50 -10.87 23.58
CA GLU A 360 -30.53 -9.44 23.94
C GLU A 360 -29.46 -9.08 24.97
N ALA A 361 -29.23 -9.93 25.98
CA ALA A 361 -28.16 -9.74 26.95
C ALA A 361 -26.78 -9.77 26.28
N LYS A 362 -26.52 -10.76 25.42
CA LYS A 362 -25.27 -10.86 24.64
C LYS A 362 -25.08 -9.68 23.70
N ALA A 363 -26.15 -9.18 23.08
CA ALA A 363 -26.07 -8.00 22.22
C ALA A 363 -25.67 -6.73 23.01
N LYS A 364 -26.19 -6.56 24.23
CA LYS A 364 -25.80 -5.46 25.12
C LYS A 364 -24.32 -5.55 25.53
N GLU A 365 -23.86 -6.73 25.92
CA GLU A 365 -22.45 -6.99 26.26
C GLU A 365 -21.52 -6.69 25.08
N LEU A 366 -21.87 -7.17 23.88
CA LEU A 366 -21.11 -6.91 22.66
C LEU A 366 -21.05 -5.40 22.35
N GLY A 367 -22.15 -4.68 22.58
CA GLY A 367 -22.21 -3.22 22.42
C GLY A 367 -21.26 -2.48 23.36
N GLN A 368 -21.14 -2.91 24.62
CA GLN A 368 -20.19 -2.33 25.59
C GLN A 368 -18.74 -2.61 25.18
N ASN A 369 -18.42 -3.85 24.79
CA ASN A 369 -17.09 -4.23 24.33
C ASN A 369 -16.64 -3.43 23.09
N ILE A 370 -17.56 -3.17 22.16
CA ILE A 370 -17.28 -2.32 20.99
C ILE A 370 -16.92 -0.89 21.43
N GLN A 371 -17.67 -0.29 22.37
CA GLN A 371 -17.37 1.05 22.87
C GLN A 371 -16.01 1.14 23.58
N GLU A 372 -15.62 0.10 24.33
CA GLU A 372 -14.30 0.04 24.96
C GLU A 372 -13.16 -0.08 23.95
N LEU A 373 -13.35 -0.91 22.91
CA LEU A 373 -12.40 -1.04 21.81
C LEU A 373 -12.24 0.29 21.04
N GLU A 374 -13.32 1.03 20.81
CA GLU A 374 -13.28 2.36 20.20
C GLU A 374 -12.48 3.36 21.05
N LYS A 375 -12.67 3.35 22.37
CA LYS A 375 -11.89 4.18 23.30
C LYS A 375 -10.39 3.83 23.24
N CYS A 376 -10.05 2.54 23.28
CA CYS A 376 -8.66 2.08 23.13
C CYS A 376 -8.05 2.53 21.80
N LEU A 377 -8.78 2.34 20.70
CA LEU A 377 -8.33 2.72 19.36
C LEU A 377 -8.05 4.23 19.27
N LYS A 378 -8.90 5.08 19.87
CA LYS A 378 -8.68 6.53 19.93
C LYS A 378 -7.41 6.88 20.71
N LYS A 379 -7.17 6.22 21.85
CA LYS A 379 -5.97 6.41 22.66
C LYS A 379 -4.69 6.01 21.91
N THR A 380 -4.70 4.85 21.26
CA THR A 380 -3.56 4.36 20.47
C THR A 380 -3.26 5.27 19.28
N LYS A 381 -4.28 5.77 18.57
CA LYS A 381 -4.10 6.74 17.49
C LYS A 381 -3.42 8.02 17.99
N SER A 382 -3.85 8.56 19.14
CA SER A 382 -3.20 9.74 19.74
C SER A 382 -1.72 9.50 20.01
N MET A 383 -1.38 8.33 20.57
CA MET A 383 0.00 7.97 20.86
C MET A 383 0.86 7.85 19.58
N LEU A 384 0.30 7.27 18.52
CA LEU A 384 0.99 7.18 17.22
C LEU A 384 1.25 8.54 16.59
N TYR A 385 0.32 9.50 16.71
CA TYR A 385 0.56 10.87 16.24
C TYR A 385 1.71 11.54 16.99
N THR A 386 1.77 11.37 18.32
CA THR A 386 2.88 11.89 19.13
C THR A 386 4.21 11.30 18.68
N ILE A 387 4.32 9.97 18.56
CA ILE A 387 5.53 9.28 18.11
C ILE A 387 5.92 9.74 16.69
N SER A 388 4.96 9.91 15.78
CA SER A 388 5.24 10.40 14.43
C SER A 388 5.80 11.82 14.42
N SER A 389 5.31 12.69 15.32
CA SER A 389 5.81 14.07 15.42
C SER A 389 7.23 14.12 15.98
N GLU A 390 7.52 13.31 17.00
CA GLU A 390 8.86 13.16 17.58
C GLU A 390 9.85 12.62 16.53
N ASN A 391 9.47 11.58 15.78
CA ASN A 391 10.31 11.06 14.69
C ASN A 391 10.59 12.12 13.61
N SER A 392 9.61 12.95 13.25
CA SER A 392 9.85 14.03 12.28
C SER A 392 10.86 15.05 12.80
N SER A 393 10.82 15.38 14.11
CA SER A 393 11.80 16.26 14.74
C SER A 393 13.20 15.64 14.72
N LEU A 394 13.32 14.36 15.06
CA LEU A 394 14.60 13.64 15.07
C LEU A 394 15.21 13.52 13.67
N VAL A 395 14.39 13.35 12.62
CA VAL A 395 14.89 13.35 11.24
C VAL A 395 15.54 14.68 10.87
N LYS A 396 14.92 15.81 11.24
CA LYS A 396 15.48 17.15 10.98
C LYS A 396 16.78 17.37 11.75
N GLU A 397 16.85 16.94 13.01
CA GLU A 397 18.07 17.02 13.82
C GLU A 397 19.21 16.19 13.20
N ASN A 398 18.89 14.99 12.71
CA ASN A 398 19.87 14.11 12.08
C ASN A 398 20.38 14.68 10.74
N GLU A 399 19.53 15.35 9.96
CA GLU A 399 19.94 16.08 8.76
C GLU A 399 20.88 17.25 9.09
N ALA A 400 20.58 18.01 10.16
CA ALA A 400 21.45 19.09 10.62
C ALA A 400 22.83 18.57 11.08
N LEU A 401 22.86 17.44 11.78
CA LEU A 401 24.11 16.79 12.20
C LEU A 401 24.91 16.26 11.00
N LYS A 402 24.26 15.70 9.98
CA LYS A 402 24.93 15.29 8.73
C LYS A 402 25.59 16.47 8.02
N TYR A 403 24.91 17.61 7.98
CA TYR A 403 25.47 18.84 7.42
C TYR A 403 26.67 19.34 8.24
N GLN A 404 26.58 19.35 9.58
CA GLN A 404 27.72 19.73 10.42
C GLN A 404 28.92 18.80 10.20
N ASN A 405 28.69 17.49 10.10
CA ASN A 405 29.76 16.52 9.84
C ASN A 405 30.43 16.73 8.47
N SER A 406 29.70 17.14 7.43
CA SER A 406 30.32 17.42 6.13
C SER A 406 31.21 18.67 6.19
N VAL A 407 30.79 19.70 6.93
CA VAL A 407 31.60 20.90 7.19
C VAL A 407 32.86 20.55 7.98
N TYR A 408 32.75 19.73 9.04
CA TYR A 408 33.92 19.31 9.81
C TYR A 408 34.90 18.50 8.97
N LYS A 409 34.42 17.65 8.06
CA LYS A 409 35.29 16.90 7.15
C LYS A 409 36.11 17.83 6.24
N ILE A 410 35.47 18.84 5.65
CA ILE A 410 36.17 19.84 4.82
C ILE A 410 37.24 20.58 5.65
N ASN A 411 36.91 20.97 6.88
CA ASN A 411 37.86 21.66 7.75
C ASN A 411 39.06 20.78 8.13
N ILE A 412 38.82 19.48 8.39
CA ILE A 412 39.90 18.52 8.65
C ILE A 412 40.80 18.39 7.42
N ASP A 413 40.22 18.21 6.23
CA ASP A 413 40.99 18.09 4.98
C ASP A 413 41.84 19.36 4.71
N GLN A 414 41.32 20.55 5.04
CA GLN A 414 42.05 21.81 4.94
C GLN A 414 43.20 21.89 5.96
N MET A 415 42.98 21.48 7.20
CA MET A 415 44.03 21.44 8.22
C MET A 415 45.14 20.46 7.85
N ASP A 416 44.79 19.28 7.33
CA ASP A 416 45.77 18.28 6.88
C ASP A 416 46.58 18.78 5.68
N LYS A 417 45.97 19.60 4.81
CA LYS A 417 46.70 20.27 3.73
C LYS A 417 47.70 21.30 4.29
N MET A 418 47.26 22.19 5.17
CA MET A 418 48.14 23.18 5.79
C MET A 418 49.28 22.53 6.59
N ASN A 419 49.01 21.42 7.28
CA ASN A 419 50.05 20.70 8.02
C ASN A 419 51.11 20.12 7.09
N ARG A 420 50.71 19.53 5.95
CA ARG A 420 51.66 19.04 4.94
C ARG A 420 52.51 20.16 4.34
N GLU A 421 51.88 21.30 4.01
CA GLU A 421 52.60 22.48 3.51
C GLU A 421 53.63 22.98 4.54
N SER A 422 53.26 23.03 5.82
CA SER A 422 54.17 23.41 6.90
C SER A 422 55.32 22.41 7.09
N GLU A 423 55.05 21.10 7.02
CA GLU A 423 56.10 20.06 7.08
C GLU A 423 57.10 20.19 5.91
N GLU A 424 56.61 20.49 4.70
CA GLU A 424 57.47 20.76 3.54
C GLU A 424 58.34 22.01 3.74
N GLU A 425 57.79 23.09 4.28
CA GLU A 425 58.55 24.30 4.62
C GLU A 425 59.61 24.04 5.70
N ILE A 426 59.27 23.30 6.76
CA ILE A 426 60.22 22.89 7.79
C ILE A 426 61.37 22.09 7.18
N ASN A 427 61.08 21.18 6.24
CA ASN A 427 62.11 20.41 5.55
C ASN A 427 63.01 21.29 4.66
N LYS A 428 62.45 22.30 3.99
CA LYS A 428 63.26 23.29 3.24
C LYS A 428 64.16 24.08 4.19
N LEU A 429 63.62 24.58 5.30
CA LEU A 429 64.39 25.32 6.30
C LEU A 429 65.52 24.48 6.90
N LYS A 430 65.29 23.19 7.19
CA LYS A 430 66.35 22.27 7.65
C LYS A 430 67.49 22.16 6.66
N LYS A 431 67.21 22.02 5.36
CA LYS A 431 68.25 22.00 4.31
C LYS A 431 69.02 23.31 4.26
N THR A 432 68.32 24.45 4.32
CA THR A 432 68.97 25.77 4.35
C THR A 432 69.87 25.91 5.58
N LEU A 433 69.42 25.45 6.74
CA LEU A 433 70.20 25.47 7.98
C LEU A 433 71.44 24.58 7.88
N GLU A 434 71.33 23.38 7.33
CA GLU A 434 72.46 22.50 7.05
C GLU A 434 73.49 23.14 6.10
N HIS A 435 73.03 23.85 5.05
CA HIS A 435 73.92 24.60 4.16
C HIS A 435 74.65 25.73 4.89
N ILE A 436 73.97 26.46 5.79
CA ILE A 436 74.58 27.52 6.59
C ILE A 436 75.60 26.94 7.57
N GLU A 437 75.28 25.83 8.24
CA GLU A 437 76.21 25.13 9.15
C GLU A 437 77.47 24.68 8.41
N ASN A 438 77.32 24.06 7.24
CA ASN A 438 78.45 23.67 6.39
C ASN A 438 79.28 24.88 5.93
N GLY A 439 78.61 25.98 5.56
CA GLY A 439 79.27 27.25 5.22
C GLY A 439 80.09 27.81 6.39
N ASN A 440 79.53 27.77 7.61
CA ASN A 440 80.23 28.22 8.81
C ASN A 440 81.46 27.35 9.12
N VAL A 441 81.38 26.03 8.94
CA VAL A 441 82.52 25.12 9.09
C VAL A 441 83.63 25.47 8.11
N LEU A 442 83.31 25.71 6.83
CA LEU A 442 84.29 26.12 5.82
C LEU A 442 84.95 27.47 6.15
N LEU A 443 84.17 28.45 6.61
CA LEU A 443 84.68 29.75 7.05
C LEU A 443 85.60 29.62 8.27
N LEU A 444 85.27 28.75 9.22
CA LEU A 444 86.15 28.45 10.36
C LEU A 444 87.50 27.87 9.89
N TYR A 445 87.49 26.89 8.97
CA TYR A 445 88.73 26.34 8.40
C TYR A 445 89.54 27.40 7.63
N SER A 446 88.88 28.25 6.85
CA SER A 446 89.54 29.36 6.14
C SER A 446 90.19 30.33 7.12
N ASN A 447 89.48 30.72 8.18
CA ASN A 447 90.01 31.59 9.24
C ASN A 447 91.21 30.96 9.98
N GLN A 448 91.17 29.65 10.27
CA GLN A 448 92.30 28.96 10.87
C GLN A 448 93.53 28.95 9.95
N THR A 449 93.32 28.73 8.64
CA THR A 449 94.39 28.77 7.63
C THR A 449 95.02 30.16 7.55
N LEU A 450 94.20 31.21 7.47
CA LEU A 450 94.67 32.60 7.46
C LEU A 450 95.46 32.95 8.72
N LYS A 451 95.03 32.47 9.89
CA LYS A 451 95.77 32.67 11.14
C LYS A 451 97.16 32.03 11.09
N PHE A 452 97.27 30.81 10.55
CA PHE A 452 98.55 30.13 10.37
C PHE A 452 99.46 30.89 9.38
N GLU A 453 98.93 31.36 8.26
CA GLU A 453 99.69 32.17 7.29
C GLU A 453 100.16 33.50 7.88
N LEU A 454 99.33 34.12 8.71
CA LEU A 454 99.66 35.36 9.41
C LEU A 454 100.76 35.15 10.46
N GLU A 455 100.70 34.05 11.22
CA GLU A 455 101.79 33.65 12.13
C GLU A 455 103.08 33.37 11.37
N LYS A 456 103.01 32.67 10.22
CA LYS A 456 104.17 32.41 9.34
C LYS A 456 104.80 33.70 8.80
N THR A 457 103.98 34.64 8.34
CA THR A 457 104.47 35.94 7.86
C THR A 457 105.08 36.77 8.99
N LYS A 458 104.48 36.75 10.18
CA LYS A 458 105.05 37.39 11.38
C LYS A 458 106.41 36.78 11.76
N THR A 459 106.57 35.45 11.71
CA THR A 459 107.89 34.83 11.94
C THR A 459 108.92 35.22 10.90
N ASN A 460 108.51 35.30 9.62
CA ASN A 460 109.39 35.75 8.54
C ASN A 460 109.80 37.23 8.73
N GLU A 461 108.87 38.08 9.15
CA GLU A 461 109.15 39.48 9.46
C GLU A 461 110.16 39.61 10.61
N LEU A 462 109.99 38.85 11.69
CA LEU A 462 110.95 38.82 12.80
C LEU A 462 112.35 38.37 12.36
N ALA A 463 112.43 37.33 11.53
CA ALA A 463 113.69 36.87 10.95
C ALA A 463 114.35 37.95 10.08
N LEU A 464 113.58 38.66 9.26
CA LEU A 464 114.08 39.78 8.45
C LEU A 464 114.57 40.95 9.32
N ILE A 465 113.85 41.29 10.40
CA ILE A 465 114.29 42.31 11.36
C ILE A 465 115.62 41.92 12.00
N GLU A 466 115.81 40.64 12.33
CA GLU A 466 117.05 40.11 12.89
C GLU A 466 118.22 40.20 11.88
N ILE A 467 117.99 39.81 10.62
CA ILE A 467 118.95 39.98 9.52
C ILE A 467 119.35 41.45 9.36
N ILE A 468 118.37 42.39 9.40
CA ILE A 468 118.65 43.83 9.30
C ILE A 468 119.48 44.31 10.50
N LYS A 469 119.21 43.83 11.72
CA LYS A 469 120.00 44.17 12.91
C LYS A 469 121.44 43.65 12.81
N ASP A 470 121.63 42.45 12.30
CA ASP A 470 122.97 41.86 12.08
C ASP A 470 123.76 42.62 11.01
N LEU A 471 123.10 43.04 9.92
CA LEU A 471 123.70 43.91 8.90
C LEU A 471 124.11 45.27 9.49
N LYS A 472 123.30 45.85 10.39
CA LYS A 472 123.63 47.09 11.11
C LYS A 472 124.81 46.93 12.08
N LYS A 473 124.98 45.77 12.71
CA LYS A 473 126.13 45.50 13.60
C LYS A 473 127.44 45.28 12.85
N LYS A 474 127.39 44.77 11.61
CA LYS A 474 128.59 44.44 10.82
C LYS A 474 129.23 45.62 10.09
N ASN A 475 128.53 46.76 9.97
CA ASN A 475 129.03 47.93 9.23
C ASN A 475 128.90 49.22 10.04
N SER A 476 130.04 49.77 10.48
CA SER A 476 130.23 51.20 10.70
C SER A 476 130.21 51.91 9.35
N ILE A 477 129.04 52.10 8.75
CA ILE A 477 128.88 52.92 7.54
C ILE A 477 127.62 53.76 7.66
N ASP A 478 127.86 55.06 7.51
CA ASP A 478 126.94 56.18 7.50
C ASP A 478 125.91 56.07 6.36
N PHE A 479 124.65 56.25 6.69
CA PHE A 479 123.59 56.54 5.74
C PHE A 479 122.66 57.59 6.33
N THR A 480 123.01 58.85 6.12
CA THR A 480 122.04 59.89 5.80
C THR A 480 121.32 59.52 4.51
N ASN A 481 120.38 58.56 4.57
CA ASN A 481 119.30 58.47 3.60
C ASN A 481 118.11 57.71 4.19
N LYS A 482 116.97 58.39 4.06
CA LYS A 482 115.64 58.08 4.57
C LYS A 482 115.35 56.58 4.66
N ILE A 483 115.06 56.13 5.88
CA ILE A 483 114.30 54.91 6.16
C ILE A 483 113.02 54.99 5.31
N PRO A 484 112.70 54.01 4.45
CA PRO A 484 111.38 53.95 3.86
C PRO A 484 110.41 53.70 5.01
N SER A 485 109.58 54.69 5.31
CA SER A 485 108.43 54.51 6.18
C SER A 485 107.55 53.46 5.54
N PHE A 486 107.43 52.28 6.15
CA PHE A 486 106.33 51.39 5.87
C PHE A 486 105.05 52.15 6.23
N ILE A 487 104.35 52.63 5.21
CA ILE A 487 103.00 53.11 5.37
C ILE A 487 102.20 51.86 5.69
N TYR A 488 101.82 51.70 6.96
CA TYR A 488 100.67 50.89 7.30
C TYR A 488 99.51 51.48 6.49
N ILE A 489 99.14 50.82 5.41
CA ILE A 489 97.87 51.11 4.76
C ILE A 489 96.84 50.72 5.82
N LYS A 490 96.34 51.71 6.57
CA LYS A 490 95.08 51.56 7.29
C LYS A 490 94.11 50.98 6.25
N PRO A 491 93.50 49.81 6.47
CA PRO A 491 92.49 49.32 5.55
C PRO A 491 91.47 50.44 5.39
N LYS A 492 91.43 51.04 4.19
CA LYS A 492 90.37 51.96 3.80
C LYS A 492 89.10 51.15 3.87
N ASN A 493 88.30 51.42 4.90
CA ASN A 493 86.99 50.84 5.11
C ASN A 493 87.01 49.31 5.02
N LEU A 494 87.33 48.65 6.14
CA LEU A 494 86.47 47.52 6.53
C LEU A 494 85.08 48.12 6.73
N GLY A 495 84.35 48.28 5.63
CA GLY A 495 82.92 48.40 5.71
C GLY A 495 82.49 47.13 6.42
N THR A 496 82.16 47.24 7.71
CA THR A 496 81.17 46.37 8.29
C THR A 496 79.98 46.47 7.36
N GLN A 497 79.82 45.53 6.44
CA GLN A 497 78.51 45.28 5.88
C GLN A 497 77.65 44.94 7.11
N PRO A 498 76.66 45.77 7.49
CA PRO A 498 75.63 45.25 8.36
C PRO A 498 75.06 44.04 7.62
N PHE A 499 75.03 42.89 8.28
CA PHE A 499 74.12 41.84 7.91
C PHE A 499 72.71 42.45 8.01
N TYR A 500 72.19 42.91 6.88
CA TYR A 500 70.76 43.09 6.73
C TYR A 500 70.18 41.67 6.74
N THR A 501 69.53 41.31 7.84
CA THR A 501 68.44 40.35 7.78
C THR A 501 67.48 40.87 6.72
N MET A 502 67.44 40.21 5.56
CA MET A 502 66.34 40.35 4.62
C MET A 502 65.10 39.79 5.31
N SER A 503 64.42 40.66 6.04
CA SER A 503 62.98 40.54 6.24
C SER A 503 62.35 40.78 4.88
N ASP A 504 62.01 39.70 4.18
CA ASP A 504 61.17 39.75 2.99
C ASP A 504 59.76 40.18 3.43
N SER A 505 59.56 41.49 3.48
CA SER A 505 58.27 42.14 3.45
C SER A 505 58.22 43.01 2.21
N GLU A 506 57.73 42.44 1.10
CA GLU A 506 56.88 43.08 0.09
C GLU A 506 56.73 42.13 -1.12
N SER A 507 55.70 41.28 -1.08
CA SER A 507 55.11 40.75 -2.31
C SER A 507 54.03 41.73 -2.76
N GLU A 508 54.25 42.33 -3.91
CA GLU A 508 53.32 43.17 -4.65
C GLU A 508 51.93 42.52 -4.75
N ARG A 509 50.91 43.30 -4.38
CA ARG A 509 49.51 43.03 -4.73
C ARG A 509 49.30 43.38 -6.21
N PRO A 510 48.61 42.54 -7.00
CA PRO A 510 47.86 43.04 -8.14
C PRO A 510 46.58 43.72 -7.62
N SER A 511 46.32 44.94 -8.10
CA SER A 511 45.06 45.64 -7.93
C SER A 511 43.91 44.85 -8.55
N ILE A 512 42.87 44.59 -7.77
CA ILE A 512 41.53 44.28 -8.30
C ILE A 512 40.62 45.40 -7.80
N CYS A 513 39.98 46.06 -8.75
CA CYS A 513 39.03 47.15 -8.56
C CYS A 513 37.87 46.76 -7.64
N ASP A 514 37.45 47.73 -6.83
CA ASP A 514 36.14 47.76 -6.21
C ASP A 514 35.07 47.94 -7.28
N GLU A 515 34.25 46.92 -7.51
CA GLU A 515 32.80 47.05 -7.74
C GLU A 515 32.13 45.67 -7.58
N GLU A 516 30.93 45.66 -6.99
CA GLU A 516 30.07 44.51 -6.65
C GLU A 516 30.31 43.78 -5.30
N ILE A 517 30.20 44.52 -4.19
CA ILE A 517 29.73 43.95 -2.92
C ILE A 517 28.20 43.92 -2.92
N LYS A 518 27.60 42.73 -3.05
CA LYS A 518 26.23 42.47 -2.54
C LYS A 518 26.34 41.85 -1.14
N GLN A 519 25.69 42.56 -0.22
CA GLN A 519 25.46 42.33 1.20
C GLN A 519 25.41 40.85 1.66
N ILE A 520 26.19 40.54 2.71
CA ILE A 520 25.89 39.47 3.67
C ILE A 520 25.92 40.10 5.09
N PRO A 521 24.92 39.87 5.96
CA PRO A 521 24.78 40.61 7.20
C PRO A 521 25.68 40.08 8.33
N ASN A 522 26.18 41.03 9.13
CA ASN A 522 26.84 40.84 10.41
C ASN A 522 26.08 39.90 11.35
N THR A 523 26.77 38.99 12.03
CA THR A 523 26.59 38.83 13.48
C THR A 523 27.93 38.58 14.17
N THR A 524 28.14 39.39 15.19
CA THR A 524 29.28 39.52 16.08
C THR A 524 29.28 38.41 17.14
N TYR A 525 30.41 37.69 17.29
CA TYR A 525 30.72 36.96 18.52
C TYR A 525 32.06 37.48 19.09
N LYS A 526 31.97 38.15 20.25
CA LYS A 526 33.11 38.51 21.10
C LYS A 526 33.45 37.35 22.04
N LEU A 527 34.73 37.18 22.31
CA LEU A 527 35.31 36.12 23.14
C LEU A 527 35.96 36.69 24.43
N GLY A 528 35.89 35.94 25.53
CA GLY A 528 36.70 36.09 26.75
C GLY A 528 35.89 36.48 28.00
N ARG A 529 36.13 35.99 29.24
CA ARG A 529 37.22 35.21 29.85
C ARG A 529 36.75 34.56 31.18
N ARG A 530 37.29 33.37 31.47
CA ARG A 530 37.72 32.75 32.75
C ARG A 530 37.02 33.04 34.11
N SER A 531 36.64 31.91 34.72
CA SER A 531 36.85 31.46 36.13
C SER A 531 36.22 32.22 37.30
N LYS A 532 35.40 31.51 38.09
CA LYS A 532 35.61 31.30 39.54
C LYS A 532 34.66 30.23 40.12
N SER A 533 35.24 29.43 41.01
CA SER A 533 34.65 28.43 41.89
C SER A 533 33.73 29.02 42.97
N ARG A 534 32.64 28.35 43.32
CA ARG A 534 32.34 27.78 44.67
C ARG A 534 30.85 27.41 44.78
N THR A 535 30.65 26.21 45.35
CA THR A 535 29.53 25.73 46.16
C THR A 535 28.59 26.79 46.74
N GLU A 536 27.27 26.54 46.68
CA GLU A 536 26.40 26.46 47.87
C GLU A 536 25.01 25.88 47.55
N ARG A 537 24.57 24.94 48.41
CA ARG A 537 23.19 24.44 48.51
C ARG A 537 22.35 25.51 49.22
N THR A 538 21.13 25.78 48.75
CA THR A 538 19.99 26.06 49.64
C THR A 538 18.65 25.90 48.93
N PHE A 539 17.69 25.40 49.71
CA PHE A 539 16.30 25.07 49.40
C PHE A 539 15.38 26.30 49.25
N LEU A 540 14.19 26.02 48.68
CA LEU A 540 12.88 26.67 48.92
C LEU A 540 12.64 28.10 48.39
N ASN A 541 11.76 28.26 47.40
CA ASN A 541 10.34 28.54 47.66
C ASN A 541 9.53 28.71 46.36
N ILE A 542 8.34 28.09 46.39
CA ILE A 542 7.21 28.32 45.48
C ILE A 542 6.58 29.69 45.80
N PRO A 543 6.01 30.38 44.81
CA PRO A 543 4.57 30.65 44.92
C PRO A 543 3.85 30.33 43.60
N THR A 544 3.05 29.28 43.65
CA THR A 544 1.78 29.12 42.96
C THR A 544 0.84 30.22 43.43
N ASN A 545 0.19 30.90 42.49
CA ASN A 545 -1.01 31.67 42.74
C ASN A 545 -2.03 31.39 41.62
N PRO A 546 -3.33 31.61 41.88
CA PRO A 546 -4.37 30.60 41.81
C PRO A 546 -5.48 31.03 40.83
N ASP A 547 -6.69 30.49 41.01
CA ASP A 547 -7.95 30.71 40.26
C ASP A 547 -8.11 29.69 39.12
N ILE A 548 -8.74 28.51 39.30
CA ILE A 548 -9.94 28.07 40.04
C ILE A 548 -11.21 28.85 39.65
N GLU A 549 -11.93 28.31 38.66
CA GLU A 549 -13.40 28.14 38.71
C GLU A 549 -13.68 26.69 38.27
N LYS A 550 -13.89 25.77 39.24
CA LYS A 550 -15.19 25.33 39.78
C LYS A 550 -16.06 24.57 38.78
N ILE A 551 -15.95 23.24 38.85
CA ILE A 551 -17.01 22.30 38.47
C ILE A 551 -17.62 21.80 39.78
N ASP A 552 -18.86 22.17 40.05
CA ASP A 552 -19.67 21.56 41.09
C ASP A 552 -20.20 20.22 40.58
N LEU A 553 -19.75 19.13 41.21
CA LEU A 553 -20.38 17.82 41.19
C LEU A 553 -21.13 17.66 42.51
N ILE A 554 -22.46 17.72 42.45
CA ILE A 554 -23.33 17.28 43.53
C ILE A 554 -23.68 15.82 43.26
N ASN A 555 -23.31 14.95 44.21
CA ASN A 555 -23.83 13.59 44.35
C ASN A 555 -25.29 13.63 44.81
N GLY A 556 -26.10 12.69 44.33
CA GLY A 556 -27.38 12.34 44.93
C GLY A 556 -28.17 11.34 44.10
N GLU A 557 -28.13 10.08 44.55
CA GLU A 557 -29.01 8.93 44.25
C GLU A 557 -29.03 8.31 42.85
#